data_AF-A0A7K3ZXZ7-F1
#
_entry.id   AF-A0A7K3ZXZ7-F1
#
_cell.length_a   1.000
_cell.length_b   1.000
_cell.length_c   1.000
_cell.angle_alpha   90.00
_cell.angle_beta   90.00
_cell.angle_gamma   90.00
#
_symmetry.space_group_name_H-M   'P 1'
#
loop_
_entity.id
_entity.type
_entity.pdbx_description
1 polymer ?
#
loop_
_entity_poly.entity_id
_entity_poly.type
_entity_poly.pdbx_seq_one_letter_code
_entity_poly.pdbx_strand_id
1 'polypeptide(L)'
;MSPQDIPPQMPGLAARSIDELWKWFEQRDGGVSKLAGEARLDGCRCILSKYGDDVRVRFPGSEELEQQHPELAAAVQNAPFQALVLDGVAIAVEDGEILPREGLAALPTGEPPFPALLAAFDCLFLNEDLRQQPLS
;
A
#
# COMPACT_ATOMS: atom_id res chain seq x y z
N MET A 1 -4.78 -0.81 -20.86
CA MET A 1 -4.95 0.07 -19.67
C MET A 1 -3.54 0.48 -19.26
N SER A 2 -3.23 1.78 -19.24
CA SER A 2 -1.90 2.22 -18.82
C SER A 2 -1.83 2.29 -17.28
N PRO A 3 -0.64 2.23 -16.67
CA PRO A 3 -0.46 2.32 -15.22
C PRO A 3 -1.06 3.58 -14.58
N GLN A 4 -1.20 4.63 -15.39
CA GLN A 4 -1.78 5.91 -14.96
C GLN A 4 -3.30 5.81 -14.75
N ASP A 5 -3.91 4.76 -15.31
CA ASP A 5 -5.35 4.53 -15.34
C ASP A 5 -5.82 3.55 -14.26
N ILE A 6 -4.92 3.01 -13.42
CA ILE A 6 -5.34 2.31 -12.21
C ILE A 6 -5.73 3.41 -11.23
N PRO A 7 -7.04 3.69 -11.05
CA PRO A 7 -7.43 4.68 -10.08
C PRO A 7 -6.92 4.19 -8.73
N PRO A 8 -6.43 5.08 -7.84
CA PRO A 8 -6.24 4.67 -6.46
C PRO A 8 -7.56 4.01 -6.05
N GLN A 9 -7.51 2.73 -5.66
CA GLN A 9 -8.72 2.10 -5.15
C GLN A 9 -9.20 3.02 -4.04
N MET A 10 -10.45 3.50 -4.13
CA MET A 10 -11.03 4.27 -3.04
C MET A 10 -10.73 3.50 -1.77
N PRO A 11 -10.23 4.15 -0.70
CA PRO A 11 -9.95 3.46 0.55
C PRO A 11 -11.15 2.57 0.82
N GLY A 12 -10.95 1.25 0.85
CA GLY A 12 -12.02 0.34 1.21
C GLY A 12 -12.61 0.92 2.48
N LEU A 13 -13.92 1.21 2.47
CA LEU A 13 -14.59 1.64 3.69
C LEU A 13 -14.17 0.63 4.75
N ALA A 14 -13.55 1.09 5.82
CA ALA A 14 -13.21 0.24 6.94
C ALA A 14 -14.39 0.28 7.91
N ALA A 15 -14.91 -0.88 8.27
CA ALA A 15 -15.91 -0.97 9.33
C ALA A 15 -15.29 -0.40 10.62
N ARG A 16 -16.02 0.46 11.32
CA ARG A 16 -15.54 1.15 12.52
C ARG A 16 -15.75 0.34 13.79
N SER A 17 -16.50 -0.77 13.68
CA SER A 17 -16.73 -1.73 14.75
C SER A 17 -16.97 -3.13 14.20
N ILE A 18 -16.89 -4.12 15.09
CA ILE A 18 -17.25 -5.52 14.79
C ILE A 18 -18.72 -5.62 14.36
N ASP A 19 -19.62 -4.86 14.98
CA ASP A 19 -21.04 -4.86 14.61
C ASP A 19 -21.27 -4.31 13.20
N GLU A 20 -20.54 -3.25 12.81
CA GLU A 20 -20.60 -2.71 11.46
C GLU A 20 -20.01 -3.71 10.45
N LEU A 21 -18.93 -4.39 10.81
CA LEU A 21 -18.32 -5.43 9.99
C LEU A 21 -19.31 -6.58 9.73
N TRP A 22 -20.02 -7.05 10.76
CA TRP A 22 -21.02 -8.10 10.60
C TRP A 22 -22.18 -7.69 9.70
N LYS A 23 -22.68 -6.46 9.86
CA LYS A 23 -23.74 -5.92 8.97
C LYS A 23 -23.32 -5.91 7.51
N TRP A 24 -22.06 -5.61 7.21
CA TRP A 24 -21.55 -5.68 5.84
C TRP A 24 -21.52 -7.08 5.27
N PHE A 25 -21.22 -8.09 6.09
CA PHE A 25 -21.23 -9.47 5.62
C PHE A 25 -22.64 -9.98 5.38
N GLU A 26 -23.61 -9.59 6.21
CA GLU A 26 -25.03 -9.90 6.00
C GLU A 26 -25.59 -9.30 4.70
N GLN A 27 -25.05 -8.15 4.28
CA GLN A 27 -25.47 -7.44 3.07
C GLN A 27 -24.78 -7.92 1.78
N ARG A 28 -23.78 -8.82 1.87
CA ARG A 28 -23.02 -9.29 0.72
C ARG A 28 -23.71 -10.46 0.03
N ASP A 29 -24.04 -10.29 -1.25
CA ASP A 29 -24.52 -11.39 -2.10
C ASP A 29 -23.46 -12.50 -2.19
N GLY A 30 -23.88 -13.75 -1.94
CA GLY A 30 -22.99 -14.91 -1.93
C GLY A 30 -22.35 -15.23 -0.57
N GLY A 31 -22.55 -14.37 0.45
CA GLY A 31 -22.02 -14.56 1.80
C GLY A 31 -20.50 -14.42 1.88
N VAL A 32 -19.97 -14.49 3.11
CA VAL A 32 -18.53 -14.43 3.37
C VAL A 32 -18.06 -15.79 3.85
N SER A 33 -17.19 -16.44 3.09
CA SER A 33 -16.66 -17.78 3.39
C SER A 33 -15.34 -17.76 4.18
N LYS A 34 -14.57 -16.68 4.07
CA LYS A 34 -13.26 -16.50 4.72
C LYS A 34 -13.01 -15.03 5.06
N LEU A 35 -12.20 -14.83 6.09
CA LEU A 35 -11.72 -13.52 6.52
C LEU A 35 -10.21 -13.58 6.76
N ALA A 36 -9.52 -12.52 6.34
CA ALA A 36 -8.15 -12.23 6.71
C ALA A 36 -8.17 -11.05 7.70
N GLY A 37 -7.34 -11.14 8.74
CA GLY A 37 -7.15 -10.08 9.72
C GLY A 37 -5.71 -9.62 9.69
N GLU A 38 -5.50 -8.31 9.61
CA GLU A 38 -4.18 -7.70 9.55
C GLU A 38 -4.07 -6.60 10.62
N ALA A 39 -2.85 -6.38 11.11
CA ALA A 39 -2.59 -5.26 12.00
C ALA A 39 -2.72 -3.96 11.21
N ARG A 40 -3.50 -3.01 11.72
CA ARG A 40 -3.52 -1.66 11.17
C ARG A 40 -2.27 -0.93 11.61
N LEU A 41 -1.35 -0.73 10.67
CA LEU A 41 -0.09 -0.02 10.91
C LEU A 41 -0.30 1.50 10.87
N ASP A 42 0.46 2.23 11.70
CA ASP A 42 0.48 3.68 11.69
C ASP A 42 1.51 4.19 10.68
N GLY A 43 1.05 4.51 9.48
CA GLY A 43 1.90 4.98 8.39
C GLY A 43 1.07 5.65 7.30
N CYS A 44 1.70 5.90 6.16
CA CYS A 44 1.05 6.50 5.00
C CYS A 44 0.74 5.43 3.96
N ARG A 45 -0.48 5.45 3.39
CA ARG A 45 -0.80 4.53 2.30
C ARG A 45 0.16 4.77 1.14
N CYS A 46 0.72 3.68 0.61
CA CYS A 46 1.72 3.72 -0.45
C CYS A 46 1.32 2.73 -1.54
N ILE A 47 1.20 3.22 -2.77
CA ILE A 47 0.99 2.41 -3.97
C ILE A 47 2.30 2.37 -4.71
N LEU A 48 2.83 1.16 -4.87
CA LEU A 48 4.10 0.93 -5.53
C LEU A 48 3.85 0.16 -6.82
N SER A 49 4.37 0.68 -7.93
CA SER A 49 4.16 0.11 -9.25
C SER A 49 5.47 -0.06 -10.02
N LYS A 50 5.59 -1.16 -10.75
CA LYS A 50 6.71 -1.51 -11.63
C LYS A 50 6.17 -1.96 -12.99
N TYR A 51 6.72 -1.45 -14.08
CA TYR A 51 6.46 -1.89 -15.45
C TYR A 51 7.76 -1.86 -16.26
N GLY A 52 8.33 -3.03 -16.53
CA GLY A 52 9.71 -3.12 -17.03
C GLY A 52 10.65 -2.46 -16.04
N ASP A 53 11.33 -1.40 -16.49
CA ASP A 53 12.25 -0.60 -15.68
C ASP A 53 11.61 0.68 -15.11
N ASP A 54 10.37 1.02 -15.48
CA ASP A 54 9.64 2.17 -14.92
C ASP A 54 9.04 1.78 -13.56
N VAL A 55 9.54 2.38 -12.49
CA VAL A 55 9.06 2.20 -11.12
C VAL A 55 8.51 3.53 -10.60
N ARG A 56 7.34 3.49 -9.98
CA ARG A 56 6.71 4.65 -9.35
C ARG A 56 6.19 4.32 -7.97
N VAL A 57 6.38 5.28 -7.07
CA VAL A 57 5.87 5.29 -5.70
C VAL A 57 4.85 6.40 -5.62
N ARG A 58 3.67 6.12 -5.07
CA ARG A 58 2.62 7.11 -4.84
C ARG A 58 2.15 7.07 -3.41
N PHE A 59 1.92 8.24 -2.83
CA PHE A 59 1.36 8.40 -1.48
C PHE A 59 0.05 9.18 -1.57
N PRO A 60 -1.10 8.52 -1.80
CA PRO A 60 -2.37 9.23 -1.93
C PRO A 60 -2.69 10.06 -0.69
N GLY A 61 -2.73 11.39 -0.85
CA GLY A 61 -2.95 12.34 0.25
C GLY A 61 -1.69 12.72 1.05
N SER A 62 -0.50 12.34 0.59
CA SER A 62 0.81 12.75 1.12
C SER A 62 1.86 12.77 0.01
N GLU A 63 1.52 13.39 -1.12
CA GLU A 63 2.30 13.36 -2.36
C GLU A 63 3.73 13.91 -2.20
N GLU A 64 3.98 14.75 -1.18
CA GLU A 64 5.31 15.24 -0.82
C GLU A 64 6.31 14.13 -0.46
N LEU A 65 5.82 12.97 0.00
CA LEU A 65 6.64 11.82 0.39
C LEU A 65 7.20 11.05 -0.81
N GLU A 66 6.62 11.19 -2.01
CA GLU A 66 6.99 10.41 -3.20
C GLU A 66 8.46 10.58 -3.59
N GLN A 67 9.01 11.78 -3.40
CA GLN A 67 10.42 12.08 -3.71
C GLN A 67 11.36 11.86 -2.52
N GLN A 68 10.81 11.68 -1.32
CA GLN A 68 11.58 11.56 -0.08
C GLN A 68 12.04 10.12 0.18
N HIS A 69 11.37 9.13 -0.41
CA HIS A 69 11.62 7.70 -0.17
C HIS A 69 12.01 6.92 -1.44
N PRO A 70 13.13 7.26 -2.12
CA PRO A 70 13.60 6.55 -3.31
C PRO A 70 13.95 5.08 -3.04
N GLU A 71 14.24 4.71 -1.80
CA GLU A 71 14.49 3.33 -1.39
C GLU A 71 13.29 2.40 -1.64
N LEU A 72 12.06 2.92 -1.57
CA LEU A 72 10.85 2.15 -1.86
C LEU A 72 10.82 1.74 -3.34
N ALA A 73 11.18 2.65 -4.25
CA ALA A 73 11.29 2.33 -5.68
C ALA A 73 12.41 1.31 -5.92
N ALA A 74 13.57 1.49 -5.28
CA ALA A 74 14.70 0.59 -5.42
C ALA A 74 14.38 -0.85 -4.98
N ALA A 75 13.54 -1.02 -3.95
CA ALA A 75 13.16 -2.33 -3.42
C ALA A 75 12.48 -3.24 -4.45
N VAL A 76 11.76 -2.68 -5.42
CA VAL A 76 11.05 -3.47 -6.45
C VAL A 76 11.69 -3.43 -7.83
N GLN A 77 12.65 -2.54 -8.07
CA GLN A 77 13.31 -2.42 -9.38
C GLN A 77 13.80 -3.78 -9.89
N ASN A 78 14.35 -4.60 -8.99
CA ASN A 78 14.92 -5.91 -9.30
C ASN A 78 13.95 -7.09 -9.11
N ALA A 79 12.68 -6.83 -8.81
CA ALA A 79 11.70 -7.89 -8.70
C ALA A 79 11.56 -8.62 -10.05
N PRO A 80 11.45 -9.96 -10.07
CA PRO A 80 11.49 -10.77 -11.29
C PRO A 80 10.23 -10.65 -12.18
N PHE A 81 9.35 -9.70 -11.88
CA PHE A 81 8.08 -9.50 -12.55
C PHE A 81 8.18 -8.41 -13.61
N GLN A 82 7.54 -8.61 -14.78
CA GLN A 82 7.49 -7.55 -15.80
C GLN A 82 6.58 -6.41 -15.37
N ALA A 83 5.45 -6.72 -14.75
CA ALA A 83 4.51 -5.74 -14.24
C ALA A 83 4.00 -6.13 -12.85
N LEU A 84 4.04 -5.18 -11.92
CA LEU A 84 3.63 -5.36 -10.53
C LEU A 84 2.97 -4.08 -10.00
N VAL A 85 1.86 -4.20 -9.27
CA VAL A 85 1.28 -3.11 -8.48
C VAL A 85 0.91 -3.63 -7.10
N LEU A 86 1.54 -3.06 -6.07
CA LEU A 86 1.30 -3.34 -4.66
C LEU A 86 0.56 -2.18 -4.01
N ASP A 87 -0.40 -2.49 -3.15
CA ASP A 87 -1.04 -1.54 -2.23
C ASP A 87 -0.62 -1.90 -0.81
N GLY A 88 -0.24 -0.88 -0.05
CA GLY A 88 0.38 -1.08 1.25
C GLY A 88 0.39 0.17 2.11
N VAL A 89 1.03 0.04 3.26
CA VAL A 89 1.35 1.13 4.16
C VAL A 89 2.87 1.27 4.21
N ALA A 90 3.38 2.44 3.87
CA ALA A 90 4.76 2.81 4.17
C ALA A 90 4.85 3.18 5.65
N ILE A 91 5.81 2.60 6.36
CA ILE A 91 6.06 2.81 7.78
C ILE A 91 7.50 3.22 8.01
N ALA A 92 7.72 4.14 8.95
CA ALA A 92 9.06 4.48 9.42
C ALA A 92 9.53 3.43 10.43
N VAL A 93 10.78 2.98 10.32
CA VAL A 93 11.34 1.95 11.19
C VAL A 93 12.75 2.33 11.63
N GLU A 94 13.06 2.12 12.91
CA GLU A 94 14.41 2.25 13.49
C GLU A 94 14.66 1.06 14.42
N ASP A 95 15.80 0.38 14.28
CA ASP A 95 16.20 -0.77 15.11
C ASP A 95 15.13 -1.88 15.25
N GLY A 96 14.29 -2.06 14.23
CA GLY A 96 13.21 -3.05 14.20
C GLY A 96 11.89 -2.60 14.82
N GLU A 97 11.83 -1.37 15.35
CA GLU A 97 10.63 -0.78 15.93
C GLU A 97 9.91 0.12 14.92
N ILE A 98 8.58 0.05 14.91
CA ILE A 98 7.74 0.93 14.09
C ILE A 98 7.62 2.28 14.79
N LEU A 99 7.95 3.35 14.06
CA LEU A 99 7.87 4.72 14.55
C LEU A 99 6.53 5.38 14.19
N PRO A 100 6.16 6.50 14.82
CA PRO A 100 5.02 7.31 14.38
C PRO A 100 5.15 7.75 12.93
N ARG A 101 4.02 7.89 12.23
CA ARG A 101 4.00 8.21 10.79
C ARG A 101 4.75 9.50 10.43
N GLU A 102 4.84 10.45 11.36
CA GLU A 102 5.56 11.71 11.18
C GLU A 102 7.05 11.48 10.92
N GLY A 103 7.60 10.33 11.31
CA GLY A 103 8.97 9.92 11.01
C GLY A 103 9.24 9.65 9.53
N LEU A 104 8.22 9.59 8.67
CA LEU A 104 8.38 9.51 7.22
C LEU A 104 8.72 10.87 6.60
N ALA A 105 8.29 11.97 7.21
CA ALA A 105 8.51 13.28 6.63
C ALA A 105 9.97 13.73 6.75
N ALA A 106 10.51 14.31 5.69
CA ALA A 106 11.83 14.93 5.68
C ALA A 106 11.96 15.98 6.77
N LEU A 107 13.11 15.98 7.45
CA LEU A 107 13.51 17.07 8.32
C LEU A 107 13.78 18.33 7.48
N PRO A 108 13.85 19.53 8.09
CA PRO A 108 14.24 20.76 7.39
C PRO A 108 15.60 20.67 6.66
N THR A 109 16.43 19.69 7.01
CA THR A 109 17.71 19.37 6.36
C THR A 109 17.56 18.63 5.02
N GLY A 110 16.34 18.22 4.65
CA GLY A 110 15.99 17.65 3.34
C GLY A 110 16.00 16.13 3.26
N GLU A 111 16.46 15.43 4.30
CA GLU A 111 16.50 13.97 4.34
C GLU A 111 15.44 13.45 5.35
N PRO A 112 14.72 12.36 5.03
CA PRO A 112 13.88 11.68 6.02
C PRO A 112 14.77 11.14 7.15
N PRO A 113 14.31 11.23 8.40
CA PRO A 113 15.11 10.79 9.54
C PRO A 113 15.28 9.26 9.55
N PHE A 114 14.37 8.52 8.91
CA PHE A 114 14.34 7.06 8.88
C PHE A 114 13.95 6.54 7.49
N PRO A 115 14.48 5.38 7.05
CA PRO A 115 14.02 4.75 5.83
C PRO A 115 12.58 4.25 5.97
N ALA A 116 11.83 4.26 4.87
CA ALA A 116 10.51 3.67 4.82
C ALA A 116 10.58 2.17 4.48
N LEU A 117 9.73 1.38 5.12
CA LEU A 117 9.41 0.00 4.71
C LEU A 117 7.97 -0.05 4.19
N LEU A 118 7.75 -0.79 3.11
CA LEU A 118 6.39 -1.08 2.62
C LEU A 118 5.87 -2.37 3.27
N ALA A 119 4.83 -2.25 4.08
CA ALA A 119 3.98 -3.37 4.45
C ALA A 119 2.85 -3.49 3.43
N ALA A 120 3.04 -4.34 2.42
CA ALA A 120 2.03 -4.61 1.40
C ALA A 120 0.89 -5.47 1.97
N PHE A 121 -0.35 -5.05 1.72
CA PHE A 121 -1.57 -5.79 2.12
C PHE A 121 -2.40 -6.26 0.93
N ASP A 122 -2.15 -5.73 -0.28
CA ASP A 122 -2.84 -6.17 -1.50
C ASP A 122 -1.92 -6.16 -2.72
N CYS A 123 -2.21 -7.03 -3.68
CA CYS A 123 -1.58 -7.08 -4.99
C CYS A 123 -2.63 -6.83 -6.06
N LEU A 124 -2.60 -5.63 -6.65
CA LEU A 124 -3.61 -5.20 -7.60
C LEU A 124 -3.30 -5.67 -9.03
N PHE A 125 -2.02 -5.93 -9.32
CA PHE A 125 -1.57 -6.37 -10.63
C PHE A 125 -0.28 -7.21 -10.51
N LEU A 126 -0.24 -8.35 -11.18
CA LEU A 126 0.95 -9.20 -11.28
C LEU A 126 1.00 -9.84 -12.68
N ASN A 127 1.58 -9.14 -13.66
CA ASN A 127 1.48 -9.46 -15.10
C ASN A 127 0.04 -9.56 -15.66
N GLU A 128 -0.99 -9.52 -14.81
CA GLU A 128 -2.42 -9.47 -15.11
C GLU A 128 -3.16 -8.66 -14.03
N ASP A 129 -4.39 -8.22 -14.33
CA ASP A 129 -5.24 -7.43 -13.41
C ASP A 129 -5.92 -8.34 -12.38
N LEU A 130 -5.63 -8.11 -11.09
CA LEU A 130 -6.10 -8.95 -9.99
C LEU A 130 -7.27 -8.31 -9.22
N ARG A 131 -7.71 -7.10 -9.55
CA ARG A 131 -8.68 -6.33 -8.74
C ARG A 131 -10.08 -6.96 -8.62
N GLN A 132 -10.39 -7.90 -9.51
CA GLN A 132 -11.66 -8.64 -9.50
C GLN A 132 -11.50 -10.07 -8.99
N GLN A 133 -10.29 -10.46 -8.58
CA GLN A 133 -10.01 -11.76 -8.00
C GLN A 133 -10.27 -11.74 -6.48
N PRO A 134 -10.61 -12.88 -5.87
CA PRO A 134 -10.57 -13.02 -4.42
C PRO A 134 -9.16 -12.75 -3.88
N LEU A 135 -9.06 -12.30 -2.62
CA LEU A 135 -7.77 -12.11 -1.94
C LEU A 135 -6.96 -13.42 -1.76
N SER A 136 -7.62 -14.59 -1.79
CA SER A 136 -7.04 -15.91 -1.49
C SER A 136 -6.87 -16.79 -2.72
#